data_AF-A0A9Y4KIJ0-F1
#
_entry.id   AF-A0A9Y4KIJ0-F1
#
_cell.length_a   1.000
_cell.length_b   1.000
_cell.length_c   1.000
_cell.angle_alpha   90.00
_cell.angle_beta   90.00
_cell.angle_gamma   90.00
#
_symmetry.space_group_name_H-M   'P 1'
#
loop_
_entity.id
_entity.type
_entity.pdbx_description
1 polymer ?
#
loop_
_entity_poly.entity_id
_entity_poly.type
_entity_poly.pdbx_seq_one_letter_code
_entity_poly.pdbx_strand_id
1 'polypeptide(L)'
;MRSEPRSEEKMAQRVDQLHSEKLSCGICEDLLTDPVSLCCGHNYCLKCVKARWDGERTYSCPQCGQTFTPRPDLEVNTMLAALVEELKISGPEASPSEPKSRAELLKYSREITLDPNTASTCLVLSDGDRKATVMKQEQLYLDHPDRFTDCCQVLSRESLTGRCYWEVQWTEEGVSVAVAYKSIRRAGNSEECEFGFNDRSWALECSRHGYEVFHNKSPASFADLRSRRVGVYLDHSAGVLSFYSVSDTTTLLHRVQTTFTEPLHAGLWLYSEGATAEICKLT
;
A
#
# COMPACT_ATOMS: atom_id res chain seq x y z
N MET A 1 15.41 15.56 -28.84
CA MET A 1 16.56 14.64 -28.80
C MET A 1 16.44 13.83 -27.51
N ARG A 2 16.19 12.52 -27.60
CA ARG A 2 16.23 11.64 -26.41
C ARG A 2 17.71 11.37 -26.12
N SER A 3 18.20 11.84 -24.98
CA SER A 3 19.54 11.54 -24.49
C SER A 3 19.64 10.04 -24.20
N GLU A 4 20.60 9.36 -24.84
CA GLU A 4 20.90 7.97 -24.52
C GLU A 4 21.49 7.87 -23.10
N PRO A 5 21.11 6.87 -22.30
CA PRO A 5 21.67 6.69 -20.97
C PRO A 5 23.17 6.40 -21.04
N ARG A 6 23.92 6.93 -20.07
CA ARG A 6 25.39 6.81 -20.00
C ARG A 6 25.78 5.33 -19.90
N SER A 7 26.95 4.98 -20.42
CA SER A 7 27.48 3.60 -20.43
C SER A 7 27.51 2.92 -19.05
N GLU A 8 27.63 3.70 -17.98
CA GLU A 8 27.60 3.24 -16.59
C GLU A 8 26.19 2.82 -16.14
N GLU A 9 25.14 3.55 -16.54
CA GLU A 9 23.74 3.19 -16.27
C GLU A 9 23.33 1.92 -17.03
N LYS A 10 23.82 1.75 -18.27
CA LYS A 10 23.62 0.50 -19.04
C LYS A 10 24.33 -0.70 -18.42
N MET A 11 25.48 -0.48 -17.75
CA MET A 11 26.20 -1.54 -17.04
C MET A 11 25.50 -1.91 -15.74
N ALA A 12 25.06 -0.92 -14.94
CA ALA A 12 24.28 -1.15 -13.72
C ALA A 12 22.97 -1.90 -14.02
N GLN A 13 22.20 -1.46 -15.02
CA GLN A 13 20.98 -2.15 -15.45
C GLN A 13 21.23 -3.59 -15.91
N ARG A 14 22.36 -3.85 -16.60
CA ARG A 14 22.73 -5.22 -16.99
C ARG A 14 23.14 -6.08 -15.79
N VAL A 15 23.82 -5.50 -14.81
CA VAL A 15 24.20 -6.20 -13.57
C VAL A 15 22.96 -6.54 -12.75
N ASP A 16 22.02 -5.60 -12.59
CA ASP A 16 20.76 -5.80 -11.87
C ASP A 16 19.87 -6.85 -12.55
N GLN A 17 19.79 -6.80 -13.88
CA GLN A 17 19.04 -7.80 -14.66
C GLN A 17 19.68 -9.19 -14.58
N LEU A 18 21.02 -9.29 -14.64
CA LEU A 18 21.75 -10.55 -14.47
C LEU A 18 21.65 -11.10 -13.04
N HIS A 19 21.51 -10.25 -12.03
CA HIS A 19 21.32 -10.65 -10.64
C HIS A 19 19.89 -11.15 -10.38
N SER A 20 18.89 -10.48 -10.95
CA SER A 20 17.48 -10.87 -10.84
C SER A 20 17.18 -12.22 -11.52
N GLU A 21 17.73 -12.47 -12.70
CA GLU A 21 17.52 -13.72 -13.45
C GLU A 21 18.24 -14.94 -12.86
N LYS A 22 19.32 -14.74 -12.11
CA LYS A 22 20.11 -15.83 -11.49
C LYS A 22 19.63 -16.21 -10.09
N LEU A 23 18.83 -15.36 -9.44
CA LEU A 23 18.37 -15.52 -8.06
C LEU A 23 16.84 -15.68 -7.95
N SER A 24 16.17 -15.93 -9.07
CA SER A 24 14.74 -16.27 -9.11
C SER A 24 14.52 -17.78 -9.07
N CYS A 25 13.35 -18.16 -8.58
CA CYS A 25 12.90 -19.54 -8.51
C CYS A 25 12.32 -19.97 -9.87
N GLY A 26 12.84 -21.05 -10.46
CA GLY A 26 12.34 -21.59 -11.74
C GLY A 26 10.94 -22.23 -11.69
N ILE A 27 10.18 -22.08 -10.60
CA ILE A 27 8.79 -22.58 -10.44
C ILE A 27 7.82 -21.44 -10.18
N CYS A 28 8.11 -20.57 -9.20
CA CYS A 28 7.23 -19.45 -8.83
C CYS A 28 7.66 -18.10 -9.42
N GLU A 29 8.80 -18.06 -10.11
CA GLU A 29 9.37 -16.87 -10.76
C GLU A 29 9.77 -15.72 -9.81
N ASP A 30 9.41 -15.82 -8.53
CA ASP A 30 9.84 -14.90 -7.46
C ASP A 30 11.32 -15.07 -7.08
N LEU A 31 11.87 -14.08 -6.37
CA LEU A 31 13.17 -14.17 -5.68
C LEU A 31 13.19 -15.37 -4.71
N LEU A 32 14.29 -16.12 -4.70
CA LEU A 32 14.38 -17.37 -3.96
C LEU A 32 14.14 -17.16 -2.45
N THR A 33 13.25 -17.97 -1.87
CA THR A 33 13.02 -18.10 -0.42
C THR A 33 13.46 -19.51 0.00
N ASP A 34 14.36 -19.59 0.98
CA ASP A 34 15.06 -20.84 1.33
C ASP A 34 15.61 -21.54 0.06
N PRO A 35 16.55 -20.89 -0.67
CA PRO A 35 17.03 -21.38 -1.96
C PRO A 35 17.62 -22.78 -1.84
N VAL A 36 17.29 -23.65 -2.78
CA VAL A 36 17.92 -24.96 -2.95
C VAL A 36 18.44 -25.08 -4.37
N SER A 37 19.58 -25.76 -4.52
CA SER A 37 20.21 -26.03 -5.82
C SER A 37 20.12 -27.51 -6.13
N LEU A 38 19.55 -27.86 -7.27
CA LEU A 38 19.63 -29.23 -7.78
C LEU A 38 21.03 -29.50 -8.36
N CYS A 39 21.44 -30.77 -8.47
CA CYS A 39 22.75 -31.13 -9.04
C CYS A 39 22.94 -30.66 -10.50
N CYS A 40 21.85 -30.37 -11.20
CA CYS A 40 21.88 -29.76 -12.54
C CYS A 40 22.19 -28.25 -12.54
N GLY A 41 22.36 -27.62 -11.37
CA GLY A 41 22.66 -26.19 -11.21
C GLY A 41 21.46 -25.26 -11.15
N HIS A 42 20.23 -25.77 -11.34
CA HIS A 42 19.01 -24.97 -11.26
C HIS A 42 18.55 -24.76 -9.82
N ASN A 43 18.02 -23.56 -9.55
CA ASN A 43 17.70 -23.09 -8.20
C ASN A 43 16.20 -22.88 -8.02
N TYR A 44 15.70 -23.27 -6.85
CA TYR A 44 14.28 -23.20 -6.51
C TYR A 44 14.09 -22.83 -5.04
N CYS A 45 12.90 -22.33 -4.67
CA CYS A 45 12.52 -22.28 -3.26
C CYS A 45 12.33 -23.71 -2.74
N LEU A 46 12.81 -24.01 -1.52
CA LEU A 46 12.65 -25.33 -0.89
C LEU A 46 11.19 -25.82 -0.93
N LYS A 47 10.24 -24.93 -0.61
CA LYS A 47 8.80 -25.22 -0.64
C LYS A 47 8.30 -25.60 -2.04
N CYS A 48 8.78 -24.91 -3.08
CA CYS A 48 8.28 -25.07 -4.45
C CYS A 48 8.71 -26.41 -5.05
N VAL A 49 9.98 -26.80 -4.88
CA VAL A 49 10.46 -28.08 -5.38
C VAL A 49 9.92 -29.27 -4.58
N LYS A 50 9.75 -29.11 -3.24
CA LYS A 50 9.10 -30.14 -2.42
C LYS A 50 7.66 -30.38 -2.85
N ALA A 51 6.86 -29.32 -2.96
CA ALA A 51 5.48 -29.41 -3.40
C ALA A 51 5.34 -30.05 -4.79
N ARG A 52 6.31 -29.84 -5.69
CA ARG A 52 6.31 -30.49 -7.01
C ARG A 52 6.62 -31.98 -6.94
N TRP A 53 7.53 -32.39 -6.07
CA TRP A 53 7.92 -33.79 -5.90
C TRP A 53 6.97 -34.58 -4.99
N ASP A 54 6.25 -33.91 -4.11
CA ASP A 54 5.26 -34.52 -3.22
C ASP A 54 4.01 -34.91 -4.03
N GLY A 55 4.03 -36.11 -4.62
CA GLY A 55 2.94 -36.67 -5.42
C GLY A 55 3.38 -37.37 -6.71
N GLU A 56 4.62 -37.15 -7.17
CA GLU A 56 5.19 -37.78 -8.37
C GLU A 56 6.10 -38.98 -8.00
N ARG A 57 6.12 -40.02 -8.85
CA ARG A 57 7.00 -41.21 -8.69
C ARG A 57 8.44 -40.97 -9.15
N THR A 58 8.70 -39.84 -9.79
CA THR A 58 9.97 -39.49 -10.44
C THR A 58 10.39 -38.10 -10.01
N TYR A 59 11.59 -37.96 -9.45
CA TYR A 59 12.13 -36.66 -9.05
C TYR A 59 12.87 -36.06 -10.23
N SER A 60 12.27 -35.09 -10.92
CA SER A 60 12.91 -34.39 -12.04
C SER A 60 13.07 -32.90 -11.79
N CYS A 61 14.10 -32.31 -12.38
CA CYS A 61 14.29 -30.87 -12.45
C CYS A 61 13.21 -30.23 -13.34
N PRO A 62 12.40 -29.27 -12.85
CA PRO A 62 11.38 -28.59 -13.64
C PRO A 62 11.89 -27.85 -14.88
N GLN A 63 13.12 -27.32 -14.84
CA GLN A 63 13.67 -26.53 -15.94
C GLN A 63 14.34 -27.36 -17.04
N CYS A 64 15.07 -28.43 -16.70
CA CYS A 64 15.83 -29.22 -17.68
C CYS A 64 15.40 -30.68 -17.83
N GLY A 65 14.46 -31.15 -16.99
CA GLY A 65 13.94 -32.52 -17.05
C GLY A 65 14.89 -33.60 -16.51
N GLN A 66 16.08 -33.26 -16.01
CA GLN A 66 17.00 -34.25 -15.44
C GLN A 66 16.36 -34.97 -14.26
N THR A 67 16.38 -36.31 -14.28
CA THR A 67 15.81 -37.17 -13.24
C THR A 67 16.84 -37.56 -12.18
N PHE A 68 16.39 -37.76 -10.95
CA PHE A 68 17.21 -38.14 -9.81
C PHE A 68 16.64 -39.40 -9.14
N THR A 69 17.50 -40.39 -8.91
CA THR A 69 17.18 -41.63 -8.19
C THR A 69 18.40 -42.05 -7.37
N PRO A 70 18.33 -42.12 -6.02
CA PRO A 70 17.17 -41.91 -5.13
C PRO A 70 16.73 -40.43 -5.01
N ARG A 71 15.70 -40.14 -4.20
CA ARG A 71 15.24 -38.76 -3.90
C ARG A 71 16.43 -37.94 -3.37
N PRO A 72 16.76 -36.79 -3.96
CA PRO A 72 17.80 -35.92 -3.43
C PRO A 72 17.41 -35.33 -2.07
N ASP A 73 18.35 -35.30 -1.13
CA ASP A 73 18.22 -34.49 0.08
C ASP A 73 18.45 -33.02 -0.29
N LEU A 74 17.45 -32.19 0.00
CA LEU A 74 17.46 -30.77 -0.34
C LEU A 74 17.88 -29.96 0.89
N GLU A 75 19.10 -29.44 0.84
CA GLU A 75 19.62 -28.49 1.82
C GLU A 75 19.52 -27.06 1.29
N VAL A 76 19.27 -26.12 2.21
CA VAL A 76 19.25 -24.70 1.87
C VAL A 76 20.66 -24.26 1.48
N ASN A 77 20.79 -23.70 0.29
CA ASN A 77 22.02 -23.14 -0.21
C ASN A 77 22.27 -21.78 0.48
N THR A 78 23.11 -21.80 1.51
CA THR A 78 23.42 -20.64 2.34
C THR A 78 24.12 -19.52 1.55
N MET A 79 24.87 -19.84 0.49
CA MET A 79 25.48 -18.82 -0.36
C MET A 79 24.44 -18.08 -1.20
N LEU A 80 23.49 -18.80 -1.80
CA LEU A 80 22.38 -18.17 -2.51
C LEU A 80 21.48 -17.40 -1.56
N ALA A 81 21.26 -17.90 -0.34
CA ALA A 81 20.51 -17.18 0.68
C ALA A 81 21.23 -15.87 1.04
N ALA A 82 22.54 -15.90 1.28
CA ALA A 82 23.34 -14.71 1.54
C ALA A 82 23.31 -13.72 0.38
N LEU A 83 23.44 -14.18 -0.88
CA LEU A 83 23.36 -13.31 -2.06
C LEU A 83 21.96 -12.71 -2.27
N VAL A 84 20.90 -13.48 -1.98
CA VAL A 84 19.51 -12.97 -1.98
C VAL A 84 19.32 -11.92 -0.89
N GLU A 85 19.87 -12.14 0.31
CA GLU A 85 19.87 -11.13 1.38
C GLU A 85 20.71 -9.91 1.00
N GLU A 86 21.87 -10.09 0.39
CA GLU A 86 22.71 -9.00 -0.12
C GLU A 86 21.99 -8.22 -1.21
N LEU A 87 21.22 -8.84 -2.10
CA LEU A 87 20.36 -8.12 -3.05
C LEU A 87 19.24 -7.35 -2.36
N LYS A 88 18.64 -7.92 -1.30
CA LYS A 88 17.67 -7.20 -0.46
C LYS A 88 18.31 -6.00 0.24
N ILE A 89 19.62 -6.03 0.48
CA ILE A 89 20.42 -4.99 1.15
C ILE A 89 21.05 -3.99 0.16
N SER A 90 21.36 -4.42 -1.08
CA SER A 90 22.11 -3.66 -2.11
C SER A 90 21.26 -3.11 -3.24
N GLY A 91 19.93 -3.31 -3.20
CA GLY A 91 19.02 -2.30 -3.76
C GLY A 91 19.36 -0.92 -3.18
N PRO A 92 19.16 0.19 -3.92
CA PRO A 92 19.62 1.51 -3.51
C PRO A 92 19.23 1.78 -2.05
N GLU A 93 20.25 2.13 -1.26
CA GLU A 93 20.28 2.13 0.20
C GLU A 93 18.97 2.48 0.91
N ALA A 94 18.71 1.70 1.96
CA ALA A 94 17.95 2.14 3.14
C ALA A 94 16.59 2.76 2.83
N SER A 95 15.59 1.93 2.49
CA SER A 95 14.27 2.24 3.02
C SER A 95 14.44 2.30 4.55
N PRO A 96 14.17 3.44 5.22
CA PRO A 96 14.03 3.39 6.66
C PRO A 96 13.01 2.29 6.92
N SER A 97 13.39 1.29 7.72
CA SER A 97 12.41 0.29 8.15
C SER A 97 11.18 1.05 8.60
N GLU A 98 10.02 0.64 8.09
CA GLU A 98 8.75 1.28 8.40
C GLU A 98 8.68 1.60 9.90
N PRO A 99 8.32 2.84 10.28
CA PRO A 99 8.33 3.26 11.68
C PRO A 99 7.59 2.25 12.56
N LYS A 100 8.24 1.76 13.62
CA LYS A 100 7.70 0.68 14.46
C LYS A 100 6.97 1.21 15.71
N SER A 101 7.00 2.52 15.90
CA SER A 101 6.40 3.20 17.04
C SER A 101 5.72 4.49 16.63
N ARG A 102 4.72 4.92 17.42
CA ARG A 102 4.07 6.23 17.24
C ARG A 102 5.08 7.38 17.21
N ALA A 103 6.08 7.35 18.10
CA ALA A 103 7.10 8.39 18.18
C ALA A 103 7.94 8.49 16.90
N GLU A 104 8.20 7.37 16.22
CA GLU A 104 8.88 7.38 14.93
C GLU A 104 7.97 7.84 13.79
N LEU A 105 6.69 7.46 13.81
CA LEU A 105 5.68 7.92 12.84
C LEU A 105 5.54 9.45 12.90
N LEU A 106 5.48 10.01 14.11
CA LEU A 106 5.35 11.45 14.35
C LEU A 106 6.52 12.27 13.78
N LYS A 107 7.69 11.68 13.51
CA LYS A 107 8.79 12.38 12.83
C LYS A 107 8.46 12.78 11.39
N TYR A 108 7.47 12.12 10.79
CA TYR A 108 6.98 12.37 9.44
C TYR A 108 5.63 13.08 9.42
N SER A 109 5.21 13.66 10.56
CA SER A 109 3.93 14.33 10.67
C SER A 109 3.77 15.41 9.60
N ARG A 110 2.59 15.44 8.99
CA ARG A 110 2.20 16.47 8.03
C ARG A 110 0.92 17.14 8.50
N GLU A 111 0.91 18.46 8.38
CA GLU A 111 -0.32 19.22 8.49
C GLU A 111 -1.13 18.98 7.21
N ILE A 112 -2.36 18.49 7.38
CA ILE A 112 -3.28 18.20 6.28
C ILE A 112 -4.50 19.10 6.45
N THR A 113 -4.91 19.74 5.36
CA THR A 113 -6.14 20.54 5.29
C THR A 113 -7.03 20.02 4.17
N LEU A 114 -8.32 19.88 4.44
CA LEU A 114 -9.31 19.43 3.48
C LEU A 114 -9.57 20.55 2.46
N ASP A 115 -9.77 20.19 1.19
CA ASP A 115 -10.00 21.13 0.10
C ASP A 115 -11.50 21.36 -0.12
N PRO A 116 -12.04 22.56 0.18
CA PRO A 116 -13.43 22.93 -0.08
C PRO A 116 -13.83 22.83 -1.55
N ASN A 117 -12.88 22.88 -2.50
CA ASN A 117 -13.16 22.71 -3.92
C ASN A 117 -13.42 21.26 -4.31
N THR A 118 -13.02 20.31 -3.46
CA THR A 118 -13.26 18.87 -3.67
C THR A 118 -14.42 18.35 -2.84
N ALA A 119 -14.71 18.99 -1.70
CA ALA A 119 -15.73 18.56 -0.75
C ALA A 119 -17.11 18.48 -1.40
N SER A 120 -17.78 17.35 -1.25
CA SER A 120 -19.18 17.22 -1.67
C SER A 120 -20.09 18.23 -0.97
N THR A 121 -21.19 18.60 -1.63
CA THR A 121 -22.15 19.57 -1.10
C THR A 121 -22.85 19.08 0.17
N CYS A 122 -22.86 17.79 0.47
CA CYS A 122 -23.37 17.28 1.76
C CYS A 122 -22.39 17.48 2.92
N LEU A 123 -21.14 17.91 2.67
CA LEU A 123 -20.11 18.09 3.70
C LEU A 123 -19.96 19.55 4.10
N VAL A 124 -19.83 19.80 5.40
CA VAL A 124 -19.35 21.07 5.95
C VAL A 124 -17.95 20.89 6.49
N LEU A 125 -17.03 21.72 6.00
CA LEU A 125 -15.67 21.82 6.53
C LEU A 125 -15.61 22.86 7.66
N SER A 126 -14.88 22.53 8.72
CA SER A 126 -14.74 23.36 9.92
C SER A 126 -13.36 23.18 10.58
N ASP A 127 -13.09 23.96 11.64
CA ASP A 127 -11.83 23.93 12.40
C ASP A 127 -10.57 24.14 11.53
N GLY A 128 -10.63 25.18 10.68
CA GLY A 128 -9.58 25.47 9.70
C GLY A 128 -9.48 24.40 8.62
N ASP A 129 -10.63 23.92 8.13
CA ASP A 129 -10.77 22.85 7.14
C ASP A 129 -10.11 21.52 7.54
N ARG A 130 -9.98 21.23 8.84
CA ARG A 130 -9.45 19.94 9.31
C ARG A 130 -10.56 18.95 9.66
N LYS A 131 -11.79 19.42 9.84
CA LYS A 131 -12.92 18.60 10.23
C LYS A 131 -14.02 18.65 9.17
N ALA A 132 -14.47 17.48 8.73
CA ALA A 132 -15.64 17.31 7.86
C ALA A 132 -16.81 16.76 8.67
N THR A 133 -18.01 17.28 8.40
CA THR A 133 -19.28 16.84 8.99
C THR A 133 -20.32 16.64 7.90
N VAL A 134 -21.07 15.54 7.94
CA VAL A 134 -22.20 15.31 7.02
C VAL A 134 -23.42 16.09 7.51
N MET A 135 -24.01 16.88 6.62
CA MET A 135 -25.21 17.66 6.89
C MET A 135 -26.35 17.20 5.98
N LYS A 136 -27.58 17.24 6.48
CA LYS A 136 -28.79 16.96 5.68
C LYS A 136 -29.04 17.98 4.58
N GLN A 137 -28.69 19.23 4.84
CA GLN A 137 -28.85 20.31 3.88
C GLN A 137 -27.58 20.46 3.05
N GLU A 138 -27.74 20.47 1.73
CA GLU A 138 -26.65 20.74 0.80
C GLU A 138 -26.10 22.14 0.99
N GLN A 139 -24.78 22.23 0.98
CA GLN A 139 -24.01 23.46 1.10
C GLN A 139 -23.98 24.20 -0.24
N LEU A 140 -24.06 25.53 -0.17
CA LEU A 140 -23.95 26.43 -1.33
C LEU A 140 -22.49 26.63 -1.73
N TYR A 141 -21.79 25.54 -2.03
CA TYR A 141 -20.47 25.64 -2.62
C TYR A 141 -20.58 26.06 -4.09
N LEU A 142 -19.59 26.83 -4.55
CA LEU A 142 -19.47 27.14 -5.98
C LEU A 142 -19.15 25.86 -6.75
N ASP A 143 -19.78 25.70 -7.92
CA ASP A 143 -19.48 24.59 -8.82
C ASP A 143 -17.98 24.57 -9.14
N HIS A 144 -17.38 23.38 -9.03
CA HIS A 144 -15.96 23.17 -9.28
C HIS A 144 -15.74 21.79 -9.91
N PRO A 145 -14.88 21.66 -10.94
CA PRO A 145 -14.67 20.38 -11.63
C PRO A 145 -14.06 19.30 -10.73
N ASP A 146 -13.32 19.69 -9.68
CA ASP A 146 -12.73 18.74 -8.72
C ASP A 146 -13.72 18.30 -7.61
N ARG A 147 -14.95 18.81 -7.60
CA ARG A 147 -15.96 18.55 -6.55
C ARG A 147 -16.59 17.19 -6.69
N PHE A 148 -16.63 16.42 -5.60
CA PHE A 148 -17.43 15.19 -5.56
C PHE A 148 -18.92 15.49 -5.54
N THR A 149 -19.68 14.93 -6.49
CA THR A 149 -21.11 15.24 -6.62
C THR A 149 -22.02 14.21 -5.95
N ASP A 150 -21.66 12.92 -6.01
CA ASP A 150 -22.58 11.83 -5.64
C ASP A 150 -22.22 11.13 -4.32
N CYS A 151 -21.00 11.36 -3.80
CA CYS A 151 -20.49 10.73 -2.58
C CYS A 151 -20.03 11.80 -1.60
N CYS A 152 -20.32 11.64 -0.30
CA CYS A 152 -19.89 12.54 0.77
C CYS A 152 -18.38 12.41 1.07
N GLN A 153 -17.58 12.79 0.07
CA GLN A 153 -16.13 12.67 0.01
C GLN A 153 -15.45 14.03 -0.08
N VAL A 154 -14.21 14.07 0.37
CA VAL A 154 -13.33 15.23 0.28
C VAL A 154 -11.87 14.78 0.21
N LEU A 155 -11.04 15.50 -0.53
CA LEU A 155 -9.58 15.32 -0.55
C LEU A 155 -8.86 16.46 0.18
N SER A 156 -7.60 16.23 0.54
CA SER A 156 -6.68 17.26 1.03
C SER A 156 -6.24 18.21 -0.07
N ARG A 157 -5.88 19.44 0.33
CA ARG A 157 -5.17 20.41 -0.53
C ARG A 157 -3.75 19.95 -0.81
N GLU A 158 -3.11 19.36 0.19
CA GLU A 158 -1.73 18.95 0.13
C GLU A 158 -1.58 17.71 -0.76
N SER A 159 -0.62 17.79 -1.67
CA SER A 159 -0.11 16.67 -2.46
C SER A 159 1.00 15.99 -1.67
N LEU A 160 0.79 14.73 -1.31
CA LEU A 160 1.65 13.92 -0.46
C LEU A 160 2.65 13.15 -1.31
N THR A 161 3.91 13.56 -1.17
CA THR A 161 5.08 12.94 -1.82
C THR A 161 6.14 12.63 -0.77
N GLY A 162 6.93 11.59 -0.96
CA GLY A 162 7.90 11.12 0.03
C GLY A 162 7.24 10.51 1.28
N ARG A 163 7.86 10.71 2.46
CA ARG A 163 7.41 10.17 3.74
C ARG A 163 6.47 11.13 4.48
N CYS A 164 5.25 10.69 4.76
CA CYS A 164 4.19 11.47 5.39
C CYS A 164 3.45 10.63 6.44
N TYR A 165 3.02 11.27 7.52
CA TYR A 165 2.17 10.67 8.54
C TYR A 165 1.08 11.66 8.99
N TRP A 166 -0.15 11.19 9.16
CA TRP A 166 -1.24 11.95 9.77
C TRP A 166 -2.19 11.01 10.52
N GLU A 167 -2.96 11.55 11.46
CA GLU A 167 -3.99 10.81 12.20
C GLU A 167 -5.37 11.40 11.93
N VAL A 168 -6.37 10.53 11.80
CA VAL A 168 -7.78 10.89 11.62
C VAL A 168 -8.58 10.37 12.81
N GLN A 169 -9.29 11.26 13.49
CA GLN A 169 -10.24 10.93 14.54
C GLN A 169 -11.66 10.99 13.98
N TRP A 170 -12.51 10.01 14.30
CA TRP A 170 -13.88 9.95 13.78
C TRP A 170 -14.91 9.56 14.87
N THR A 171 -16.21 9.76 14.58
CA THR A 171 -17.34 9.48 15.49
C THR A 171 -18.08 8.19 15.13
N GLU A 172 -19.00 7.71 15.98
CA GLU A 172 -19.53 6.32 15.92
C GLU A 172 -20.13 5.84 14.58
N GLU A 173 -20.52 6.76 13.70
CA GLU A 173 -21.20 6.53 12.43
C GLU A 173 -20.32 5.97 11.29
N GLY A 174 -19.03 5.76 11.55
CA GLY A 174 -18.10 5.19 10.57
C GLY A 174 -17.45 6.24 9.67
N VAL A 175 -16.33 5.88 9.07
CA VAL A 175 -15.56 6.72 8.13
C VAL A 175 -14.74 5.86 7.19
N SER A 176 -14.57 6.28 5.95
CA SER A 176 -13.47 5.79 5.11
C SER A 176 -12.31 6.77 5.16
N VAL A 177 -11.15 6.29 5.62
CA VAL A 177 -9.89 7.04 5.56
C VAL A 177 -9.13 6.56 4.33
N ALA A 178 -8.92 7.45 3.37
CA ALA A 178 -8.39 7.09 2.07
C ALA A 178 -7.11 7.85 1.71
N VAL A 179 -6.39 7.31 0.73
CA VAL A 179 -5.47 8.06 -0.12
C VAL A 179 -5.87 7.84 -1.57
N ALA A 180 -5.81 8.89 -2.38
CA ALA A 180 -6.21 8.81 -3.78
C ALA A 180 -5.33 9.70 -4.67
N TYR A 181 -5.17 9.30 -5.93
CA TYR A 181 -4.65 10.19 -6.95
C TYR A 181 -5.65 11.32 -7.22
N LYS A 182 -5.13 12.49 -7.61
CA LYS A 182 -5.98 13.62 -8.00
C LYS A 182 -6.85 13.28 -9.23
N SER A 183 -6.42 12.34 -10.06
CA SER A 183 -7.12 11.84 -11.24
C SER A 183 -8.33 10.92 -10.95
N ILE A 184 -8.67 10.66 -9.68
CA ILE A 184 -9.92 9.97 -9.34
C ILE A 184 -11.14 10.70 -9.91
N ARG A 185 -12.13 9.94 -10.38
CA ARG A 185 -13.37 10.50 -10.93
C ARG A 185 -14.16 11.22 -9.83
N ARG A 186 -14.81 12.33 -10.17
CA ARG A 186 -15.52 13.19 -9.21
C ARG A 186 -17.04 13.02 -9.22
N ALA A 187 -17.59 12.55 -10.34
CA ALA A 187 -19.02 12.52 -10.57
C ALA A 187 -19.50 11.25 -11.30
N GLY A 188 -20.75 10.88 -11.04
CA GLY A 188 -21.47 9.71 -11.52
C GLY A 188 -21.75 8.72 -10.39
N ASN A 189 -22.89 8.02 -10.46
CA ASN A 189 -23.27 6.94 -9.52
C ASN A 189 -22.46 5.64 -9.73
N SER A 190 -21.19 5.75 -10.08
CA SER A 190 -20.33 4.61 -10.38
C SER A 190 -19.23 4.49 -9.34
N GLU A 191 -18.90 3.25 -8.98
CA GLU A 191 -17.73 2.83 -8.18
C GLU A 191 -16.40 3.54 -8.57
N GLU A 192 -16.30 4.08 -9.79
CA GLU A 192 -15.14 4.86 -10.25
C GLU A 192 -14.88 6.15 -9.46
N CYS A 193 -15.87 6.74 -8.77
CA CYS A 193 -15.67 7.94 -7.95
C CYS A 193 -15.55 7.66 -6.45
N GLU A 194 -15.89 6.45 -6.00
CA GLU A 194 -15.88 6.06 -4.59
C GLU A 194 -14.49 5.59 -4.14
N PHE A 195 -14.01 6.07 -3.00
CA PHE A 195 -12.70 5.66 -2.49
C PHE A 195 -12.61 4.16 -2.24
N GLY A 196 -11.57 3.52 -2.78
CA GLY A 196 -11.31 2.09 -2.68
C GLY A 196 -12.00 1.23 -3.74
N PHE A 197 -12.96 1.77 -4.49
CA PHE A 197 -13.71 1.04 -5.53
C PHE A 197 -13.16 1.25 -6.95
N ASN A 198 -11.95 1.79 -7.04
CA ASN A 198 -11.21 2.04 -8.27
C ASN A 198 -9.71 1.76 -8.08
N ASP A 199 -8.95 1.81 -9.17
CA ASP A 199 -7.50 1.63 -9.21
C ASP A 199 -6.70 2.89 -8.83
N ARG A 200 -7.39 3.99 -8.50
CA ARG A 200 -6.78 5.30 -8.16
C ARG A 200 -6.85 5.64 -6.68
N SER A 201 -7.38 4.74 -5.86
CA SER A 201 -7.53 4.99 -4.42
C SER A 201 -7.40 3.72 -3.59
N TRP A 202 -6.96 3.93 -2.35
CA TRP A 202 -6.89 2.93 -1.29
C TRP A 202 -7.63 3.48 -0.08
N ALA A 203 -8.53 2.71 0.48
CA ALA A 203 -9.40 3.17 1.56
C ALA A 203 -9.44 2.17 2.71
N LEU A 204 -9.39 2.69 3.93
CA LEU A 204 -9.68 1.96 5.16
C LEU A 204 -11.06 2.41 5.66
N GLU A 205 -12.07 1.57 5.42
CA GLU A 205 -13.39 1.76 5.98
C GLU A 205 -13.40 1.31 7.44
N CYS A 206 -13.79 2.21 8.34
CA CYS A 206 -13.85 1.99 9.77
C CYS A 206 -15.30 2.11 10.22
N SER A 207 -15.73 1.16 11.05
CA SER A 207 -17.04 1.19 11.72
C SER A 207 -16.91 0.71 13.16
N ARG A 208 -18.02 0.74 13.91
CA ARG A 208 -18.08 0.17 15.26
C ARG A 208 -17.81 -1.34 15.31
N HIS A 209 -17.96 -2.03 14.18
CA HIS A 209 -17.87 -3.48 14.07
C HIS A 209 -16.50 -3.98 13.60
N GLY A 210 -15.59 -3.07 13.24
CA GLY A 210 -14.31 -3.42 12.66
C GLY A 210 -13.88 -2.46 11.57
N TYR A 211 -12.90 -2.89 10.80
CA TYR A 211 -12.45 -2.20 9.61
C TYR A 211 -12.34 -3.14 8.42
N GLU A 212 -12.51 -2.56 7.23
CA GLU A 212 -12.25 -3.19 5.94
C GLU A 212 -11.30 -2.32 5.12
N VAL A 213 -10.48 -2.96 4.29
CA VAL A 213 -9.56 -2.24 3.39
C VAL A 213 -10.00 -2.49 1.97
N PHE A 214 -10.16 -1.42 1.19
CA PHE A 214 -10.62 -1.48 -0.20
C PHE A 214 -9.56 -0.93 -1.17
N HIS A 215 -9.35 -1.68 -2.24
CA HIS A 215 -8.67 -1.23 -3.44
C HIS A 215 -9.24 -1.98 -4.65
N ASN A 216 -9.62 -1.27 -5.71
CA ASN A 216 -10.23 -1.84 -6.91
C ASN A 216 -11.42 -2.79 -6.59
N LYS A 217 -12.34 -2.35 -5.72
CA LYS A 217 -13.61 -3.02 -5.34
C LYS A 217 -13.47 -4.28 -4.50
N SER A 218 -12.25 -4.79 -4.31
CA SER A 218 -12.03 -6.04 -3.57
C SER A 218 -11.58 -5.71 -2.15
N PRO A 219 -12.28 -6.21 -1.11
CA PRO A 219 -11.82 -6.06 0.26
C PRO A 219 -10.54 -6.89 0.46
N ALA A 220 -9.54 -6.31 1.11
CA ALA A 220 -8.27 -6.96 1.38
C ALA A 220 -8.25 -7.69 2.75
N SER A 221 -9.08 -7.27 3.72
CA SER A 221 -9.16 -7.87 5.06
C SER A 221 -10.31 -7.28 5.88
N PHE A 222 -10.87 -8.03 6.83
CA PHE A 222 -11.78 -7.54 7.89
C PHE A 222 -11.19 -7.88 9.27
N ALA A 223 -11.19 -6.93 10.21
CA ALA A 223 -10.80 -7.19 11.60
C ALA A 223 -11.37 -6.17 12.60
N ASP A 224 -11.35 -6.53 13.89
CA ASP A 224 -11.84 -5.68 14.97
C ASP A 224 -10.99 -4.40 15.12
N LEU A 225 -11.67 -3.25 15.20
CA LEU A 225 -11.04 -1.96 15.42
C LEU A 225 -11.28 -1.50 16.86
N ARG A 226 -10.20 -1.32 17.63
CA ARG A 226 -10.28 -0.98 19.07
C ARG A 226 -10.20 0.52 19.35
N SER A 227 -9.97 1.34 18.34
CA SER A 227 -9.82 2.80 18.47
C SER A 227 -10.59 3.56 17.40
N ARG A 228 -11.05 4.76 17.74
CA ARG A 228 -11.67 5.72 16.81
C ARG A 228 -10.66 6.67 16.16
N ARG A 229 -9.38 6.30 16.20
CA ARG A 229 -8.30 7.05 15.56
C ARG A 229 -7.47 6.15 14.68
N VAL A 230 -7.33 6.57 13.43
CA VAL A 230 -6.55 5.90 12.40
C VAL A 230 -5.31 6.73 12.09
N GLY A 231 -4.14 6.13 12.19
CA GLY A 231 -2.89 6.70 11.67
C GLY A 231 -2.66 6.22 10.25
N VAL A 232 -2.23 7.11 9.36
CA VAL A 232 -1.86 6.76 7.98
C VAL A 232 -0.41 7.15 7.77
N TYR A 233 0.40 6.17 7.36
CA TYR A 233 1.79 6.36 6.97
C TYR A 233 1.93 6.12 5.46
N LEU A 234 2.56 7.05 4.78
CA LEU A 234 2.88 6.95 3.36
C LEU A 234 4.39 7.12 3.20
N ASP A 235 5.04 6.17 2.52
CA ASP A 235 6.33 6.39 1.87
C ASP A 235 6.11 6.24 0.37
N HIS A 236 5.87 7.37 -0.29
CA HIS A 236 5.56 7.40 -1.72
C HIS A 236 6.73 6.87 -2.56
N SER A 237 7.96 7.23 -2.20
CA SER A 237 9.18 6.80 -2.89
C SER A 237 9.44 5.29 -2.78
N ALA A 238 9.18 4.72 -1.60
CA ALA A 238 9.34 3.29 -1.37
C ALA A 238 8.09 2.48 -1.73
N GLY A 239 6.99 3.14 -2.13
CA GLY A 239 5.77 2.45 -2.51
C GLY A 239 5.01 1.83 -1.33
N VAL A 240 5.13 2.40 -0.13
CA VAL A 240 4.52 1.86 1.10
C VAL A 240 3.36 2.74 1.53
N LEU A 241 2.21 2.12 1.78
CA LEU A 241 1.08 2.76 2.46
C LEU A 241 0.65 1.85 3.61
N SER A 242 0.55 2.42 4.81
CA SER A 242 0.16 1.66 5.99
C SER A 242 -0.87 2.38 6.83
N PHE A 243 -1.81 1.60 7.34
CA PHE A 243 -2.89 2.04 8.20
C PHE A 243 -2.68 1.48 9.60
N TYR A 244 -2.90 2.32 10.61
CA TYR A 244 -2.68 1.99 12.02
C TYR A 244 -3.92 2.32 12.85
N SER A 245 -4.23 1.49 13.83
CA SER A 245 -5.11 1.87 14.94
C SER A 245 -4.25 2.57 15.99
N VAL A 246 -4.65 3.79 16.37
CA VAL A 246 -3.93 4.62 17.34
C VAL A 246 -4.76 4.78 18.59
N SER A 247 -4.31 4.23 19.71
CA SER A 247 -4.84 4.49 21.06
C SER A 247 -3.67 4.72 22.02
N ASP A 248 -3.64 4.04 23.16
CA ASP A 248 -2.45 3.98 24.02
C ASP A 248 -1.29 3.25 23.32
N THR A 249 -1.62 2.34 22.40
CA THR A 249 -0.66 1.66 21.53
C THR A 249 -0.94 1.99 20.06
N THR A 250 0.08 1.82 19.22
CA THR A 250 -0.06 1.93 17.77
C THR A 250 0.07 0.55 17.15
N THR A 251 -1.01 0.07 16.55
CA THR A 251 -1.10 -1.28 15.98
C THR A 251 -1.27 -1.18 14.47
N LEU A 252 -0.41 -1.86 13.70
CA LEU A 252 -0.54 -1.94 12.25
C LEU A 252 -1.82 -2.73 11.91
N LEU A 253 -2.68 -2.13 11.08
CA LEU A 253 -3.92 -2.74 10.59
C LEU A 253 -3.68 -3.36 9.21
N HIS A 254 -3.10 -2.58 8.31
CA HIS A 254 -2.89 -3.01 6.94
C HIS A 254 -1.69 -2.30 6.33
N ARG A 255 -1.01 -3.00 5.42
CA ARG A 255 0.14 -2.50 4.66
C ARG A 255 0.00 -2.87 3.19
N VAL A 256 0.05 -1.87 2.34
CA VAL A 256 0.12 -1.99 0.89
C VAL A 256 1.56 -1.72 0.46
N GLN A 257 2.06 -2.57 -0.44
CA GLN A 257 3.31 -2.37 -1.16
C GLN A 257 2.98 -2.28 -2.65
N THR A 258 3.16 -1.11 -3.26
CA THR A 258 2.82 -0.86 -4.67
C THR A 258 3.64 0.28 -5.25
N THR A 259 3.62 0.47 -6.57
CA THR A 259 4.27 1.62 -7.21
C THR A 259 3.25 2.74 -7.41
N PHE A 260 3.43 3.87 -6.72
CA PHE A 260 2.59 5.03 -6.92
C PHE A 260 3.00 5.81 -8.18
N THR A 261 2.05 6.08 -9.06
CA THR A 261 2.29 6.69 -10.38
C THR A 261 2.05 8.20 -10.40
N GLU A 262 1.31 8.71 -9.42
CA GLU A 262 1.02 10.12 -9.23
C GLU A 262 1.18 10.50 -7.74
N PRO A 263 1.33 11.78 -7.39
CA PRO A 263 1.19 12.22 -6.01
C PRO A 263 -0.17 11.85 -5.42
N LEU A 264 -0.20 11.53 -4.12
CA LEU A 264 -1.41 11.14 -3.41
C LEU A 264 -2.00 12.30 -2.62
N HIS A 265 -3.31 12.29 -2.44
CA HIS A 265 -4.02 13.18 -1.53
C HIS A 265 -4.68 12.36 -0.44
N ALA A 266 -4.71 12.87 0.79
CA ALA A 266 -5.50 12.27 1.85
C ALA A 266 -6.99 12.47 1.55
N GLY A 267 -7.82 11.46 1.81
CA GLY A 267 -9.25 11.48 1.54
C GLY A 267 -10.07 11.06 2.75
N LEU A 268 -11.26 11.65 2.88
CA LEU A 268 -12.27 11.24 3.85
C LEU A 268 -13.59 10.99 3.14
N TRP A 269 -14.26 9.90 3.50
CA TRP A 269 -15.64 9.61 3.10
C TRP A 269 -16.47 9.33 4.34
N LEU A 270 -17.61 9.99 4.46
CA LEU A 270 -18.52 9.86 5.60
C LEU A 270 -19.90 9.35 5.11
N TYR A 271 -20.52 8.46 5.89
CA TYR A 271 -21.69 7.70 5.44
C TYR A 271 -23.04 8.23 5.96
N SER A 272 -23.10 8.65 7.23
CA SER A 272 -24.35 9.02 7.90
C SER A 272 -24.44 10.52 8.19
N GLU A 273 -25.66 11.05 8.24
CA GLU A 273 -25.95 12.40 8.73
C GLU A 273 -25.36 12.60 10.14
N GLY A 274 -24.66 13.71 10.36
CA GLY A 274 -24.01 14.01 11.64
C GLY A 274 -22.70 13.25 11.90
N ALA A 275 -22.29 12.34 11.02
CA ALA A 275 -20.97 11.73 11.07
C ALA A 275 -19.89 12.82 10.94
N THR A 276 -18.80 12.69 11.70
CA THR A 276 -17.67 13.62 11.64
C THR A 276 -16.34 12.89 11.60
N ALA A 277 -15.41 13.48 10.87
CA ALA A 277 -14.02 13.04 10.78
C ALA A 277 -13.09 14.25 10.82
N GLU A 278 -12.04 14.18 11.62
CA GLU A 278 -11.11 15.28 11.88
C GLU A 278 -9.67 14.82 11.69
N ILE A 279 -8.92 15.57 10.87
CA ILE A 279 -7.47 15.50 10.81
C ILE A 279 -6.90 16.08 12.12
N CYS A 280 -6.28 15.20 12.91
CA CYS A 280 -5.73 15.55 14.22
C CYS A 280 -4.56 16.52 14.07
N LYS A 281 -4.46 17.50 14.98
CA LYS A 281 -3.19 18.20 15.20
C LYS A 281 -2.23 17.26 15.91
N LEU A 282 -1.08 17.04 15.29
CA LEU A 282 -0.02 16.22 15.84
C LEU A 282 1.05 17.16 16.41
N THR A 283 1.19 17.16 17.74
CA THR A 283 2.21 17.90 18.50
C THR A 283 3.33 16.96 18.94
#